data_AF-A0AA41Z1Q5-F1
#
_entry.id   AF-A0AA41Z1Q5-F1
#
_cell.length_a   1.000
_cell.length_b   1.000
_cell.length_c   1.000
_cell.angle_alpha   90.00
_cell.angle_beta   90.00
_cell.angle_gamma   90.00
#
_symmetry.space_group_name_H-M   'P 1'
#
loop_
_entity.id
_entity.type
_entity.pdbx_description
1 polymer ?
#
loop_
_entity_poly.entity_id
_entity_poly.type
_entity_poly.pdbx_seq_one_letter_code
_entity_poly.pdbx_strand_id
1 'polypeptide(L)' 'MLTLVSVAPIVSLTLAVTLATSLGCALDEGSVHPCRVAGIDIGDALYTGAVFGWLMLVTWAGLLVSLGVWIWLIAHRRS' A
#
# COMPACT_ATOMS: atom_id res chain seq x y z
N MET A 1 -1.70 -8.52 14.15
CA MET A 1 -0.93 -9.10 13.03
C MET A 1 -1.73 -9.07 11.73
N LEU A 2 -2.93 -9.66 11.67
CA LEU A 2 -3.78 -9.66 10.46
C LEU A 2 -4.07 -8.25 9.91
N THR A 3 -4.43 -7.29 10.77
CA THR A 3 -4.60 -5.87 10.41
C THR A 3 -3.42 -5.30 9.62
N LEU A 4 -2.21 -5.53 10.12
CA LEU A 4 -1.00 -4.93 9.58
C LEU A 4 -0.68 -5.49 8.20
N VAL A 5 -0.81 -6.81 8.04
CA VAL A 5 -0.59 -7.51 6.77
C VAL A 5 -1.62 -7.08 5.72
N SER A 6 -2.88 -6.90 6.12
CA SER A 6 -3.95 -6.48 5.20
C SER A 6 -3.88 -5.00 4.80
N VAL A 7 -3.31 -4.13 5.63
CA VAL A 7 -3.22 -2.68 5.37
C VAL A 7 -1.89 -2.30 4.71
N ALA A 8 -0.80 -3.02 4.98
CA ALA A 8 0.52 -2.76 4.40
C ALA A 8 0.54 -2.55 2.87
N PRO A 9 -0.08 -3.41 2.04
CA PRO A 9 -0.04 -3.21 0.59
C PRO A 9 -0.79 -1.94 0.14
N ILE A 10 -1.89 -1.60 0.79
CA ILE A 10 -2.65 -0.37 0.51
C ILE A 10 -1.78 0.86 0.79
N VAL A 11 -1.09 0.87 1.94
CA VAL A 11 -0.19 1.97 2.32
C VAL A 11 0.97 2.09 1.34
N SER A 12 1.59 0.96 0.97
CA SER A 12 2.69 0.94 -0.01
C SER A 12 2.28 1.52 -1.36
N LEU A 13 1.13 1.10 -1.90
CA LEU A 13 0.61 1.62 -3.16
C LEU A 13 0.35 3.12 -3.09
N THR A 14 -0.32 3.56 -2.02
CA THR A 14 -0.66 4.97 -1.81
C THR A 14 0.60 5.82 -1.73
N LEU A 15 1.61 5.38 -0.99
CA LEU A 15 2.90 6.06 -0.90
C LEU A 15 3.62 6.13 -2.25
N ALA A 16 3.68 5.02 -3.01
CA ALA A 16 4.31 5.00 -4.32
C ALA A 16 3.65 5.99 -5.29
N VAL A 17 2.32 5.94 -5.38
CA VAL A 17 1.54 6.82 -6.29
C VAL A 17 1.66 8.28 -5.87
N THR A 18 1.53 8.60 -4.58
CA THR A 18 1.61 9.98 -4.08
C THR A 18 3.01 10.57 -4.27
N LEU A 19 4.07 9.79 -4.02
CA LEU A 19 5.44 10.21 -4.27
C LEU A 19 5.70 10.44 -5.76
N ALA A 20 5.34 9.49 -6.62
CA ALA A 20 5.51 9.65 -8.07
C ALA A 20 4.76 10.89 -8.60
N THR A 21 3.51 11.09 -8.16
CA THR A 21 2.69 12.25 -8.58
C THR A 21 3.25 13.57 -8.08
N SER A 22 3.69 13.64 -6.82
CA SER A 22 4.26 14.88 -6.24
C SER A 22 5.62 15.26 -6.83
N LEU A 23 6.38 14.27 -7.30
CA LEU A 23 7.70 14.46 -7.92
C LEU A 23 7.63 14.58 -9.46
N GLY A 24 6.44 14.38 -10.06
CA GLY A 24 6.26 14.41 -11.51
C GLY A 24 6.89 13.23 -12.24
N CYS A 25 7.13 12.12 -11.54
CA CYS A 25 7.72 10.91 -12.11
C CYS A 25 6.66 10.03 -12.78
N ALA A 26 7.03 9.38 -13.89
CA ALA A 26 6.22 8.33 -14.49
C ALA A 26 6.21 7.10 -13.58
N LEU A 27 5.03 6.55 -13.34
CA LEU A 27 4.82 5.32 -12.60
C LEU A 27 3.78 4.50 -13.34
N ASP A 28 4.20 3.33 -13.83
CA ASP A 28 3.33 2.34 -14.43
C ASP A 28 3.66 0.94 -13.91
N GLU A 29 2.74 0.02 -14.20
CA GLU A 29 2.75 -1.34 -13.70
C GLU A 29 3.52 -2.29 -14.63
N GLY A 30 3.92 -1.82 -15.82
CA GLY A 30 4.55 -2.62 -16.86
C GLY A 30 6.06 -2.48 -16.91
N SER A 31 6.61 -1.37 -16.43
CA SER A 31 8.04 -1.07 -16.51
C SER A 31 8.54 -0.19 -15.36
N VAL A 32 9.84 -0.32 -15.08
CA VAL A 32 10.54 0.58 -14.17
C VAL A 32 10.93 1.85 -14.91
N HIS A 33 10.52 3.00 -14.38
CA HIS A 33 10.91 4.32 -14.89
C HIS A 33 11.88 5.01 -13.95
N PRO A 34 13.04 5.49 -14.46
CA PRO A 34 14.01 6.20 -13.62
C PRO A 34 13.39 7.49 -13.08
N CYS A 35 13.49 7.69 -11.76
CA CYS A 35 12.94 8.85 -11.04
C CYS A 35 14.02 9.33 -10.08
N ARG A 36 14.78 10.36 -10.49
CA ARG A 36 15.92 10.85 -9.72
C ARG A 36 15.52 12.01 -8.82
N VAL A 37 15.65 11.83 -7.51
CA VAL A 37 15.42 12.86 -6.49
C VAL A 37 16.69 13.07 -5.69
N ALA A 38 17.15 14.32 -5.58
CA ALA A 38 18.37 14.67 -4.85
C ALA A 38 19.62 13.83 -5.23
N GLY A 39 19.70 13.38 -6.49
CA GLY A 39 20.79 12.54 -7.00
C GLY A 39 20.62 11.03 -6.84
N ILE A 40 19.57 10.57 -6.15
CA ILE A 40 19.25 9.15 -5.93
C ILE A 40 18.10 8.75 -6.86
N ASP A 41 18.24 7.62 -7.55
CA ASP A 41 17.15 7.04 -8.34
C ASP A 41 16.24 6.20 -7.44
N ILE A 42 14.98 6.65 -7.29
CA ILE A 42 13.95 5.97 -6.51
C ILE A 42 12.94 5.24 -7.41
N GLY A 43 13.14 5.23 -8.74
CA GLY A 43 12.22 4.62 -9.70
C GLY A 43 11.91 3.16 -9.41
N ASP A 44 12.95 2.36 -9.14
CA ASP A 44 12.82 0.94 -8.83
C ASP A 44 12.07 0.69 -7.50
N ALA A 45 12.30 1.56 -6.50
CA ALA A 45 11.59 1.49 -5.22
C ALA A 45 10.11 1.85 -5.38
N LEU A 46 9.78 2.86 -6.19
CA LEU A 46 8.40 3.25 -6.50
C LEU A 46 7.67 2.14 -7.25
N TYR A 47 8.31 1.54 -8.25
CA TYR A 47 7.76 0.40 -8.99
C TYR A 47 7.51 -0.80 -8.06
N THR A 48 8.52 -1.19 -7.28
CA THR A 48 8.38 -2.30 -6.32
C THR A 48 7.28 -2.04 -5.30
N GLY A 49 7.18 -0.81 -4.80
CA GLY A 49 6.13 -0.40 -3.86
C GLY A 49 4.72 -0.43 -4.47
N ALA A 50 4.60 -0.06 -5.75
CA ALA A 50 3.35 -0.14 -6.50
C ALA A 50 2.94 -1.59 -6.79
N VAL A 51 3.87 -2.44 -7.26
CA VAL A 51 3.64 -3.88 -7.49
C VAL A 51 3.31 -4.60 -6.18
N PHE A 52 3.99 -4.28 -5.08
CA PHE A 52 3.62 -4.80 -3.76
C PHE A 52 2.19 -4.40 -3.37
N GLY A 53 1.75 -3.22 -3.82
CA GLY A 53 0.37 -2.76 -3.71
C GLY A 53 -0.68 -3.72 -4.25
N TRP A 54 -0.36 -4.50 -5.28
CA TRP A 54 -1.28 -5.49 -5.87
C TRP A 54 -1.72 -6.57 -4.89
N LEU A 55 -0.91 -6.83 -3.85
CA LEU A 55 -1.29 -7.75 -2.78
C LEU A 55 -2.60 -7.32 -2.10
N MET A 56 -2.99 -6.03 -2.16
CA MET A 56 -4.27 -5.58 -1.62
C MET A 56 -5.47 -6.31 -2.23
N LEU A 57 -5.37 -6.73 -3.50
CA LEU A 57 -6.42 -7.48 -4.20
C LEU A 57 -6.62 -8.86 -3.55
N VAL A 58 -5.52 -9.47 -3.11
CA VAL A 58 -5.52 -10.79 -2.45
C VAL A 58 -5.86 -10.65 -0.96
N THR A 59 -5.37 -9.61 -0.29
CA THR A 59 -5.53 -9.43 1.16
C THR A 59 -6.83 -8.74 1.56
N TRP A 60 -7.67 -8.32 0.61
CA TRP A 60 -8.96 -7.67 0.85
C TRP A 60 -9.87 -8.46 1.79
N ALA A 61 -9.99 -9.77 1.61
CA ALA A 61 -10.80 -10.62 2.49
C ALA A 61 -10.28 -10.61 3.94
N GLY A 62 -8.95 -10.61 4.11
CA GLY A 62 -8.32 -10.48 5.42
C GLY A 62 -8.61 -9.14 6.10
N LEU A 63 -8.69 -8.05 5.32
CA LEU A 63 -9.06 -6.73 5.81
C LEU A 63 -10.49 -6.74 6.37
N LEU A 64 -11.44 -7.30 5.63
CA LEU A 64 -12.84 -7.41 6.06
C LEU A 64 -13.00 -8.20 7.36
N VAL A 65 -12.34 -9.37 7.44
CA VAL A 65 -12.34 -10.20 8.66
C VAL A 65 -11.77 -9.41 9.83
N SER A 66 -10.64 -8.74 9.60
CA SER A 66 -10.01 -7.93 10.63
C SER A 66 -10.91 -6.80 11.12
N LEU A 67 -11.62 -6.10 10.23
CA LEU A 67 -12.56 -5.06 10.61
C LEU A 67 -13.75 -5.61 11.40
N GLY A 68 -14.30 -6.76 10.98
CA GLY A 68 -15.40 -7.43 11.70
C GLY A 68 -15.02 -7.80 13.13
N VAL A 69 -13.80 -8.33 13.33
CA VAL A 69 -13.28 -8.63 14.68
C VAL A 69 -13.17 -7.37 15.53
N TRP A 70 -12.64 -6.27 14.98
CA TRP A 70 -12.54 -5.00 15.71
C TRP A 70 -13.91 -4.44 16.10
N ILE A 71 -14.86 -4.42 15.18
CA ILE A 71 -16.23 -3.94 15.44
C ILE A 71 -16.86 -4.79 16.56
N TRP A 72 -16.76 -6.11 16.47
CA TRP A 72 -17.28 -7.02 17.48
C TRP A 72 -16.66 -6.77 18.85
N LEU A 73 -15.33 -6.64 18.93
CA LEU A 73 -14.62 -6.34 20.18
C LEU A 73 -15.03 -4.99 20.77
N ILE A 74 -15.16 -3.95 19.94
CA ILE A 74 -15.56 -2.61 20.39
C ILE A 74 -17.00 -2.63 20.91
N ALA A 75 -17.90 -3.36 20.24
CA ALA A 75 -19.29 -3.51 20.66
C ALA A 75 -19.40 -4.24 22.01
N HIS A 76 -18.67 -5.34 22.20
CA HIS A 76 -18.71 -6.14 23.44
C HIS A 76 -17.93 -5.52 24.60
N ARG A 77 -16.99 -4.62 24.33
CA ARG A 77 -16.32 -3.82 25.38
C ARG A 77 -17.19 -2.68 25.92
N ARG A 78 -18.29 -2.33 25.23
CA ARG A 78 -19.21 -1.24 25.60
C ARG A 78 -20.47 -1.73 26.32
N SER A 79 -20.69 -3.04 26.43
CA SER A 79 -21.75 -3.67 27.23
C SER A 79 -21.18 -4.23 28.53
#